data_AF-A0A1K1LKU5-F1
#
_entry.id   AF-A0A1K1LKU5-F1
#
_cell.length_a   1.000
_cell.length_b   1.000
_cell.length_c   1.000
_cell.angle_alpha   90.00
_cell.angle_beta   90.00
_cell.angle_gamma   90.00
#
_symmetry.space_group_name_H-M   'P 1'
#
loop_
_entity.id
_entity.type
_entity.pdbx_description
1 polymer ?
#
loop_
_entity_poly.entity_id
_entity_poly.type
_entity_poly.pdbx_seq_one_letter_code
_entity_poly.pdbx_strand_id
1 'polypeptide(L)'
;MKKYLKGIEISGVILMLIGCIGHRFMHYSWAIWVCIVGLALFLIQVVYKAFNWKEYAKDNSQNIIGMLAVIIMLFIIMLLKR
;
A
#
# COMPACT_ATOMS: atom_id res chain seq x y z
N MET A 1 -7.91 10.83 -15.25
CA MET A 1 -8.04 10.26 -13.89
C MET A 1 -7.51 8.83 -13.77
N LYS A 2 -8.06 7.83 -14.51
CA LYS A 2 -7.67 6.41 -14.40
C LYS A 2 -6.17 6.13 -14.44
N LYS A 3 -5.44 6.77 -15.37
CA LYS A 3 -3.98 6.61 -15.53
C LYS A 3 -3.18 7.12 -14.32
N TYR A 4 -3.62 8.22 -13.71
CA TYR A 4 -2.98 8.80 -12.51
C TYR A 4 -3.28 7.96 -11.27
N LEU A 5 -4.51 7.44 -11.14
CA LEU A 5 -4.85 6.54 -10.05
C LEU A 5 -4.00 5.27 -10.08
N LYS A 6 -3.77 4.70 -11.26
CA LYS A 6 -2.95 3.50 -11.42
C LYS A 6 -1.46 3.78 -11.13
N GLY A 7 -1.00 4.99 -11.47
CA GLY A 7 0.33 5.47 -11.07
C GLY A 7 0.48 5.56 -9.55
N ILE A 8 -0.48 6.20 -8.86
CA ILE A 8 -0.48 6.34 -7.40
C ILE A 8 -0.51 4.96 -6.71
N GLU A 9 -1.27 4.00 -7.26
CA GLU A 9 -1.32 2.61 -6.77
C GLU A 9 0.05 1.95 -6.80
N ILE A 10 0.68 1.94 -7.97
CA ILE A 10 1.97 1.32 -8.20
C ILE A 10 3.03 2.01 -7.34
N SER A 11 3.02 3.34 -7.28
CA SER A 11 3.92 4.11 -6.42
C SER A 11 3.73 3.79 -4.93
N GLY A 12 2.48 3.63 -4.47
CA GLY A 12 2.17 3.25 -3.09
C GLY A 12 2.69 1.86 -2.73
N VAL A 13 2.48 0.87 -3.60
CA VAL A 13 3.02 -0.50 -3.42
C VAL A 13 4.54 -0.51 -3.42
N ILE A 14 5.17 0.23 -4.34
CA ILE A 14 6.64 0.34 -4.42
C ILE A 14 7.21 0.97 -3.15
N LEU A 15 6.61 2.07 -2.66
CA LEU A 15 7.03 2.72 -1.41
C LEU A 15 6.90 1.78 -0.21
N MET A 16 5.80 1.02 -0.10
CA MET A 16 5.63 0.02 0.95
C MET A 16 6.68 -1.10 0.85
N LEU A 17 6.98 -1.59 -0.35
CA LEU A 17 8.03 -2.60 -0.57
C LEU A 17 9.41 -2.09 -0.17
N ILE A 18 9.77 -0.87 -0.58
CA ILE A 18 11.05 -0.25 -0.22
C ILE A 18 11.15 -0.05 1.29
N GLY A 19 10.08 0.45 1.94
CA GLY A 19 10.05 0.61 3.38
C GLY A 19 10.19 -0.72 4.13
N CYS A 20 9.51 -1.78 3.67
CA CYS A 20 9.62 -3.12 4.25
C CYS A 20 11.03 -3.69 4.12
N ILE A 21 11.63 -3.61 2.93
CA ILE A 21 12.98 -4.13 2.67
C ILE A 21 14.02 -3.31 3.46
N GLY A 22 13.93 -1.98 3.43
CA GLY A 22 14.84 -1.09 4.16
C GLY A 22 14.78 -1.29 5.67
N HIS A 23 13.59 -1.49 6.23
CA HIS A 23 13.43 -1.76 7.65
C HIS A 23 13.92 -3.15 8.06
N ARG A 24 13.73 -4.16 7.19
CA ARG A 24 14.07 -5.56 7.49
C ARG A 24 15.55 -5.88 7.31
N PHE A 25 16.20 -5.35 6.28
CA PHE A 25 17.60 -5.68 5.95
C PHE A 25 18.59 -4.64 6.44
N MET A 26 18.20 -3.36 6.51
CA MET A 26 19.11 -2.27 6.84
C MET A 26 18.83 -1.63 8.21
N HIS A 27 17.83 -2.12 8.95
CA HIS A 27 17.44 -1.62 10.28
C HIS A 27 17.20 -0.10 10.34
N TYR A 28 16.88 0.51 9.20
CA TYR A 28 16.72 1.95 9.11
C TYR A 28 15.37 2.40 9.70
N SER A 29 15.41 3.24 10.73
CA SER A 29 14.21 3.83 11.35
C SER A 29 13.42 4.71 10.37
N TRP A 30 14.08 5.31 9.38
CA TRP A 30 13.41 6.11 8.34
C TRP A 30 12.57 5.25 7.39
N ALA A 31 12.85 3.95 7.26
CA ALA A 31 12.10 3.06 6.38
C ALA A 31 10.65 2.81 6.86
N ILE A 32 10.39 2.96 8.16
CA ILE A 32 9.03 2.91 8.72
C ILE A 32 8.19 4.08 8.19
N TRP A 33 8.78 5.27 8.13
CA TRP A 33 8.11 6.45 7.59
C TRP A 33 7.77 6.29 6.10
N VAL A 34 8.65 5.66 5.33
CA VAL A 34 8.40 5.33 3.92
C VAL A 34 7.21 4.37 3.76
N CYS A 35 7.11 3.36 4.62
CA CYS A 35 5.94 2.47 4.67
C CYS A 35 4.63 3.23 4.99
N ILE A 36 4.67 4.16 5.95
CA ILE A 36 3.50 4.95 6.35
C ILE A 36 3.03 5.84 5.19
N VAL A 37 3.96 6.47 4.46
CA VAL A 37 3.63 7.28 3.28
C VAL A 37 3.01 6.44 2.17
N GLY A 38 3.55 5.23 1.93
CA GLY A 38 2.98 4.28 0.98
C GLY A 38 1.56 3.84 1.37
N LEU A 39 1.32 3.56 2.66
CA LEU A 39 0.00 3.28 3.23
C LEU A 39 -0.99 4.43 3.00
N ALA A 40 -0.57 5.67 3.28
CA ALA A 40 -1.41 6.85 3.14
C ALA A 40 -1.84 7.09 1.68
N LEU A 41 -0.91 6.97 0.72
CA LEU A 41 -1.20 7.09 -0.71
C LEU A 41 -2.21 6.03 -1.16
N PHE A 42 -2.07 4.81 -0.66
CA PHE A 42 -2.99 3.71 -0.98
C PHE A 42 -4.38 3.96 -0.37
N LEU A 43 -4.46 4.47 0.86
CA LEU A 43 -5.71 4.85 1.54
C LEU A 43 -6.48 5.92 0.77
N ILE A 44 -5.79 6.99 0.34
CA ILE A 44 -6.39 8.06 -0.47
C ILE A 44 -6.97 7.49 -1.77
N GLN A 45 -6.26 6.55 -2.39
CA GLN A 45 -6.72 5.91 -3.62
C GLN A 45 -7.98 5.04 -3.40
N VAL A 46 -8.02 4.28 -2.30
CA VAL A 46 -9.19 3.48 -1.90
C VAL A 46 -10.39 4.37 -1.63
N VAL A 47 -10.21 5.45 -0.87
CA VAL A 47 -11.27 6.44 -0.59
C VAL A 47 -11.79 7.02 -1.91
N TYR A 48 -10.90 7.44 -2.81
CA TYR A 48 -11.30 7.99 -4.11
C TYR A 48 -12.08 6.97 -4.97
N LYS A 49 -11.64 5.71 -5.03
CA LYS A 49 -12.35 4.64 -5.76
C LYS A 49 -13.69 4.30 -5.09
N ALA A 50 -13.80 4.38 -3.76
CA ALA A 50 -15.04 4.15 -3.03
C ALA A 50 -16.09 5.22 -3.33
N PHE A 51 -15.71 6.49 -3.42
CA PHE A 51 -16.63 7.57 -3.84
C PHE A 51 -17.08 7.43 -5.31
N ASN A 52 -16.29 6.78 -6.16
CA ASN A 52 -16.59 6.53 -7.57
C ASN A 52 -17.00 5.08 -7.86
N TRP A 53 -17.64 4.40 -6.91
CA TRP A 53 -17.90 2.95 -6.94
C TRP A 53 -18.53 2.43 -8.24
N LYS A 54 -19.47 3.17 -8.83
CA LYS A 54 -20.15 2.77 -10.08
C LYS A 54 -19.18 2.57 -11.25
N GLU A 55 -18.06 3.28 -11.28
CA GLU A 55 -17.09 3.21 -12.36
C GLU A 55 -15.91 2.28 -12.07
N TYR A 56 -15.67 1.98 -10.78
CA TYR A 56 -14.49 1.23 -10.32
C TYR A 56 -14.81 -0.06 -9.56
N ALA A 57 -16.06 -0.50 -9.46
CA ALA A 57 -16.45 -1.67 -8.64
C ALA A 57 -15.57 -2.92 -8.85
N LYS A 58 -15.20 -3.22 -10.11
CA LYS A 58 -14.36 -4.38 -10.46
C LYS A 58 -12.88 -4.18 -10.06
N ASP A 59 -12.33 -2.99 -10.32
CA ASP A 59 -10.96 -2.58 -9.92
C ASP A 59 -10.83 -2.42 -8.40
N ASN A 60 -11.88 -1.98 -7.73
CA ASN A 60 -11.87 -1.73 -6.30
C ASN A 60 -11.77 -3.04 -5.52
N SER A 61 -12.44 -4.10 -5.98
CA SER A 61 -12.32 -5.44 -5.38
C SER A 61 -10.89 -5.98 -5.46
N GLN A 62 -10.17 -5.73 -6.57
CA GLN A 62 -8.75 -6.11 -6.71
C GLN A 62 -7.84 -5.26 -5.83
N ASN A 63 -8.08 -3.94 -5.73
CA ASN A 63 -7.31 -3.07 -4.82
C ASN A 63 -7.49 -3.46 -3.35
N ILE A 64 -8.70 -3.83 -2.93
CA ILE A 64 -8.98 -4.28 -1.57
C ILE A 64 -8.21 -5.58 -1.27
N ILE A 65 -8.16 -6.51 -2.24
CA ILE A 65 -7.35 -7.73 -2.12
C ILE A 65 -5.85 -7.39 -2.00
N GLY A 66 -5.35 -6.44 -2.80
CA GLY A 66 -3.97 -5.95 -2.71
C GLY A 66 -3.67 -5.32 -1.35
N MET A 67 -4.61 -4.53 -0.82
CA MET A 67 -4.50 -3.91 0.51
C MET A 67 -4.43 -4.97 1.61
N LEU A 68 -5.31 -5.97 1.56
CA LEU A 68 -5.31 -7.12 2.46
C LEU A 68 -3.98 -7.87 2.40
N ALA A 69 -3.45 -8.12 1.21
CA ALA A 69 -2.17 -8.81 1.04
C ALA A 69 -1.00 -8.02 1.67
N VAL A 70 -0.96 -6.70 1.49
CA VAL A 70 0.10 -5.86 2.08
C VAL A 70 -0.05 -5.76 3.60
N ILE A 71 -1.28 -5.64 4.11
CA ILE A 71 -1.54 -5.65 5.57
C ILE A 71 -1.10 -6.98 6.18
N ILE A 72 -1.43 -8.12 5.56
CA ILE A 72 -0.99 -9.44 6.00
C ILE A 72 0.54 -9.54 5.96
N MET A 73 1.19 -9.06 4.89
CA MET A 73 2.65 -9.06 4.79
C MET A 73 3.31 -8.21 5.87
N LEU A 74 2.75 -7.03 6.19
CA LEU A 74 3.21 -6.19 7.30
C LEU A 74 3.02 -6.89 8.65
N PHE A 75 1.88 -7.54 8.87
CA PHE A 75 1.60 -8.32 10.08
C PHE A 75 2.60 -9.47 10.25
N ILE A 76 2.91 -10.19 9.16
CA ILE A 76 3.92 -11.26 9.14
C ILE A 76 5.31 -10.71 9.47
N ILE A 77 5.69 -9.55 8.91
CA ILE A 77 6.97 -8.89 9.23
C ILE A 77 7.04 -8.50 10.71
N MET A 78 5.95 -7.97 11.28
CA MET A 78 5.89 -7.64 12.71
C MET A 78 5.95 -8.88 13.59
N LEU A 79 5.29 -9.97 13.21
CA LEU A 79 5.30 -11.25 13.96
C LEU A 79 6.65 -11.97 13.88
N LEU A 80 7.34 -11.91 12.74
CA LEU A 80 8.68 -12.50 12.54
C LEU A 80 9.81 -11.71 13.20
N LYS A 81 9.56 -10.46 13.62
CA LYS A 81 10.54 -9.62 14.33
C LYS A 81 10.50 -9.82 15.86
N ARG A 82 9.75 -10.81 16.35
CA ARG A 82 9.69 -11.21 17.75
C ARG A 82 10.74 -12.28 18.05
#